data_AF-A0A011PQW2-F1
#
_entry.id   AF-A0A011PQW2-F1
#
_cell.length_a   1.000
_cell.length_b   1.000
_cell.length_c   1.000
_cell.angle_alpha   90.00
_cell.angle_beta   90.00
_cell.angle_gamma   90.00
#
_symmetry.space_group_name_H-M   'P 1'
#
loop_
_entity.id
_entity.type
_entity.pdbx_description
1 polymer ?
#
loop_
_entity_poly.entity_id
_entity_poly.type
_entity_poly.pdbx_seq_one_letter_code
_entity_poly.pdbx_strand_id
1 'polypeptide(L)'
;MSVRAAVANAGGRTAVAAGARAVAAKPLPDLQPALRRRASPLPAFAALLLALLLGATAMPGLAREATPDAWRIVGEILRQGGPPAPDRRRQRAAESKVEAAEMWDAVLTRIIKHVAAESEDAARRQRFLLVLLSGRHDGVALLASEAPVPEPLRALFLSSWERLAPELRHLAKDLDRQAARSLRALIDAGDALQAAPALGEAFGLRVTPQALRELARLILPAGAGDPLAYDLALDPDLRLLFGFGAPLPPARRSPLLGASPPAARAGGHWLMATAHAAPVAVAAPAIDAETAALVQRLNNWLPTRSDLAEYLPAMRTLLQRTADATLQQRETAGRAIEPPFHGLYHHLVLATAWQESCWRQFVFRQGKVQPIQSGIGAVGLMQVYPRVWRGFYDVAGLHGDVGYNGRAGAEILHHYLRDYALARAEQPDAADVDDLARGTYAVYNGGPGHLTRFRQPKQRADLRQIDESFFQKYLAVKEGKELEVGKCLGGADRRGGK
;
A
#
# COMPACT_ATOMS: atom_id res chain seq x y z
N MET A 1 -23.35 -4.51 11.38
CA MET A 1 -24.39 -5.56 11.32
C MET A 1 -23.96 -6.59 10.30
N SER A 2 -23.99 -7.88 10.66
CA SER A 2 -23.82 -8.98 9.71
C SER A 2 -25.10 -9.15 8.89
N VAL A 3 -24.99 -9.26 7.58
CA VAL A 3 -26.04 -9.83 6.73
C VAL A 3 -25.37 -10.81 5.76
N ARG A 4 -25.65 -12.10 5.97
CA ARG A 4 -25.55 -13.15 4.96
C ARG A 4 -26.97 -13.49 4.51
N ALA A 5 -27.08 -13.69 3.19
CA ALA A 5 -28.04 -14.52 2.46
C ALA A 5 -29.55 -14.15 2.44
N ALA A 6 -30.05 -13.91 1.22
CA ALA A 6 -31.33 -14.45 0.76
C ALA A 6 -31.25 -14.70 -0.76
N VAL A 7 -31.42 -15.96 -1.15
CA VAL A 7 -31.73 -16.42 -2.51
C VAL A 7 -33.25 -16.39 -2.65
N ALA A 8 -33.77 -15.86 -3.75
CA ALA A 8 -35.10 -16.18 -4.23
C ALA A 8 -35.13 -16.21 -5.76
N ASN A 9 -35.72 -17.28 -6.25
CA ASN A 9 -35.79 -17.79 -7.61
C ASN A 9 -37.06 -17.24 -8.28
N ALA A 10 -36.98 -16.81 -9.53
CA ALA A 10 -38.16 -16.62 -10.38
C ALA A 10 -37.77 -16.85 -11.84
N GLY A 11 -38.16 -18.02 -12.36
CA GLY A 11 -38.10 -18.34 -13.78
C GLY A 11 -39.22 -17.64 -14.56
N GLY A 12 -38.94 -17.38 -15.84
CA GLY A 12 -39.91 -16.87 -16.80
C GLY A 12 -39.36 -16.97 -18.20
N ARG A 13 -39.80 -18.00 -18.92
CA ARG A 13 -39.49 -18.34 -20.32
C ARG A 13 -39.83 -17.20 -21.27
N THR A 14 -39.00 -16.99 -22.30
CA THR A 14 -39.47 -16.82 -23.69
C THR A 14 -38.36 -17.21 -24.67
N ALA A 15 -38.66 -18.23 -25.47
CA ALA A 15 -37.93 -18.58 -26.68
C ALA A 15 -38.41 -17.69 -27.83
N VAL A 16 -37.48 -17.21 -28.66
CA VAL A 16 -37.78 -16.86 -30.05
C VAL A 16 -36.66 -17.43 -30.91
N ALA A 17 -37.01 -18.48 -31.64
CA ALA A 17 -36.24 -18.98 -32.77
C ALA A 17 -36.54 -18.10 -33.99
N ALA A 18 -35.51 -17.70 -34.72
CA ALA A 18 -35.62 -17.28 -36.10
C ALA A 18 -34.36 -17.74 -36.83
N GLY A 19 -34.49 -18.84 -37.59
CA GLY A 19 -33.49 -19.27 -38.54
C GLY A 19 -33.58 -18.47 -39.83
N ALA A 20 -32.48 -18.38 -40.57
CA ALA A 20 -32.49 -18.45 -42.02
C ALA A 20 -31.07 -18.55 -42.59
N ARG A 21 -30.88 -19.64 -43.34
CA ARG A 21 -30.18 -19.74 -44.62
C ARG A 21 -28.65 -19.65 -44.64
N ALA A 22 -28.08 -20.85 -44.65
CA ALA A 22 -26.90 -21.19 -45.43
C ALA A 22 -27.14 -20.92 -46.92
N VAL A 23 -26.15 -20.30 -47.57
CA VAL A 23 -25.98 -20.32 -49.03
C VAL A 23 -24.63 -20.97 -49.31
N ALA A 24 -24.70 -22.13 -49.96
CA ALA A 24 -23.57 -22.85 -50.52
C ALA A 24 -23.10 -22.16 -51.80
N ALA A 25 -21.78 -22.01 -51.96
CA ALA A 25 -21.15 -21.75 -53.25
C ALA A 25 -20.07 -22.81 -53.51
N LYS A 26 -20.08 -23.33 -54.75
CA LYS A 26 -19.40 -24.53 -55.27
C LYS A 26 -17.86 -24.41 -55.36
N PRO A 27 -17.14 -25.57 -55.43
CA PRO A 27 -15.68 -25.66 -55.48
C PRO A 27 -15.13 -25.73 -56.91
N LEU A 28 -13.89 -25.31 -57.13
CA LEU A 28 -13.07 -25.63 -58.32
C LEU A 28 -11.60 -25.21 -58.06
N PRO A 29 -10.59 -25.82 -58.71
CA PRO A 29 -10.13 -27.20 -58.54
C PRO A 29 -8.65 -27.28 -58.08
N ASP A 30 -8.23 -28.48 -57.71
CA ASP A 30 -6.84 -28.88 -57.46
C ASP A 30 -5.93 -28.58 -58.67
N LEU A 31 -4.79 -27.94 -58.39
CA LEU A 31 -3.60 -27.90 -59.24
C LEU A 31 -2.37 -27.98 -58.34
N GLN A 32 -1.87 -29.19 -58.11
CA GLN A 32 -0.45 -29.46 -57.87
C GLN A 32 0.08 -30.18 -59.12
N PRO A 33 1.38 -30.05 -59.52
CA PRO A 33 2.51 -30.21 -58.59
C PRO A 33 3.80 -29.42 -58.91
N ALA A 34 4.80 -29.66 -58.06
CA ALA A 34 6.24 -29.50 -58.30
C ALA A 34 6.85 -28.09 -58.25
N LEU A 35 7.43 -27.78 -57.08
CA LEU A 35 8.79 -27.23 -56.95
C LEU A 35 9.27 -27.46 -55.50
N ARG A 36 9.75 -28.67 -55.20
CA ARG A 36 10.60 -28.91 -54.03
C ARG A 36 11.96 -28.27 -54.29
N ARG A 37 12.09 -26.96 -54.07
CA ARG A 37 13.39 -26.37 -53.72
C ARG A 37 13.55 -26.51 -52.21
N ARG A 38 14.59 -27.24 -51.78
CA ARG A 38 15.08 -27.21 -50.40
C ARG A 38 15.38 -25.74 -50.05
N ALA A 39 14.50 -25.11 -49.29
CA ALA A 39 14.86 -23.90 -48.57
C ALA A 39 15.83 -24.32 -47.47
N SER A 40 17.08 -23.89 -47.57
CA SER A 40 18.05 -23.94 -46.48
C SER A 40 17.43 -23.27 -45.25
N PRO A 41 17.58 -23.81 -44.02
CA PRO A 41 17.18 -23.06 -42.84
C PRO A 41 17.98 -21.76 -42.83
N LEU A 42 17.29 -20.62 -42.84
CA LEU A 42 17.91 -19.34 -42.55
C LEU A 42 18.65 -19.49 -41.21
N PRO A 43 19.93 -19.08 -41.10
CA PRO A 43 20.61 -19.06 -39.82
C PRO A 43 19.76 -18.23 -38.87
N ALA A 44 19.59 -18.69 -37.62
CA ALA A 44 18.67 -18.10 -36.63
C ALA A 44 18.80 -16.56 -36.50
N PHE A 45 19.96 -16.01 -36.85
CA PHE A 45 20.24 -14.58 -36.93
C PHE A 45 19.41 -13.82 -37.98
N ALA A 46 19.11 -14.41 -39.14
CA ALA A 46 18.33 -13.77 -40.19
C ALA A 46 16.83 -13.74 -39.87
N ALA A 47 16.33 -14.78 -39.17
CA ALA A 47 14.97 -14.78 -38.62
C ALA A 47 14.82 -13.76 -37.46
N LEU A 48 15.87 -13.61 -36.64
CA LEU A 48 15.96 -12.62 -35.56
C LEU A 48 15.92 -11.18 -36.11
N LEU A 49 16.66 -10.90 -37.19
CA LEU A 49 16.66 -9.58 -37.83
C LEU A 49 15.30 -9.26 -38.48
N LEU A 50 14.65 -10.24 -39.09
CA LEU A 50 13.35 -10.07 -39.73
C LEU A 50 12.24 -9.83 -38.70
N ALA A 51 12.28 -10.51 -37.55
CA ALA A 51 11.36 -10.27 -36.44
C ALA A 51 11.57 -8.90 -35.77
N LEU A 52 12.82 -8.43 -35.66
CA LEU A 52 13.16 -7.08 -35.20
C LEU A 52 12.67 -5.99 -36.18
N LEU A 53 12.80 -6.23 -37.48
CA LEU A 53 12.32 -5.31 -38.53
C LEU A 53 10.79 -5.26 -38.60
N LEU A 54 10.09 -6.38 -38.39
CA LEU A 54 8.63 -6.44 -38.37
C LEU A 54 8.05 -5.86 -37.07
N GLY A 55 8.68 -6.10 -35.92
CA GLY A 55 8.26 -5.52 -34.62
C GLY A 55 8.38 -4.00 -34.57
N ALA A 56 9.37 -3.43 -35.28
CA ALA A 56 9.54 -1.97 -35.41
C ALA A 56 8.41 -1.29 -36.20
N THR A 57 7.58 -2.03 -36.94
CA THR A 57 6.46 -1.46 -37.73
C THR A 57 5.15 -1.38 -36.95
N ALA A 58 5.04 -2.03 -35.79
CA ALA A 58 3.79 -2.10 -35.03
C ALA A 58 3.64 -1.04 -33.92
N MET A 59 4.72 -0.36 -33.50
CA MET A 59 4.67 0.71 -32.48
C MET A 59 5.82 1.73 -32.70
N PRO A 60 5.62 2.81 -33.48
CA PRO A 60 6.70 3.71 -33.86
C PRO A 60 7.28 4.59 -32.73
N GLY A 61 6.66 4.57 -31.53
CA GLY A 61 6.96 5.50 -30.44
C GLY A 61 7.91 4.99 -29.34
N LEU A 62 7.98 3.69 -29.08
CA LEU A 62 8.71 3.16 -27.91
C LEU A 62 10.06 2.50 -28.26
N ALA A 63 10.29 2.13 -29.52
CA ALA A 63 11.53 1.48 -29.94
C ALA A 63 12.69 2.46 -30.24
N ARG A 64 12.42 3.77 -30.30
CA ARG A 64 13.44 4.78 -30.67
C ARG A 64 14.29 5.29 -29.51
N GLU A 65 13.92 5.02 -28.26
CA GLU A 65 14.63 5.55 -27.08
C GLU A 65 15.38 4.48 -26.28
N ALA A 66 15.17 3.18 -26.54
CA ALA A 66 15.92 2.13 -25.89
C ALA A 66 17.34 2.03 -26.50
N THR A 67 18.36 2.28 -25.69
CA THR A 67 19.76 2.11 -26.15
C THR A 67 20.04 0.63 -26.46
N PRO A 68 20.88 0.31 -27.47
CA PRO A 68 21.26 -1.07 -27.79
C PRO A 68 21.85 -1.87 -26.61
N ASP A 69 22.36 -1.19 -25.57
CA ASP A 69 22.92 -1.79 -24.37
C ASP A 69 21.87 -2.30 -23.36
N ALA A 70 20.64 -1.77 -23.36
CA ALA A 70 19.56 -2.22 -22.47
C ALA A 70 19.24 -3.71 -22.68
N TRP A 71 19.17 -4.14 -23.93
CA TRP A 71 18.95 -5.53 -24.31
C TRP A 71 20.16 -6.42 -24.06
N ARG A 72 21.37 -5.86 -24.03
CA ARG A 72 22.59 -6.59 -23.66
C ARG A 72 22.64 -6.84 -22.16
N ILE A 73 22.29 -5.86 -21.33
CA ILE A 73 22.22 -5.99 -19.87
C ILE A 73 21.10 -6.98 -19.50
N VAL A 74 19.89 -6.80 -20.05
CA VAL A 74 18.78 -7.75 -19.88
C VAL A 74 19.17 -9.14 -20.41
N GLY A 75 19.84 -9.22 -21.55
CA GLY A 75 20.29 -10.48 -22.14
C GLY A 75 21.49 -11.13 -21.43
N GLU A 76 22.30 -10.39 -20.68
CA GLU A 76 23.39 -10.89 -19.82
C GLU A 76 22.83 -11.38 -18.48
N ILE A 77 21.89 -10.64 -17.90
CA ILE A 77 21.11 -11.04 -16.72
C ILE A 77 20.38 -12.36 -16.99
N LEU A 78 19.70 -12.46 -18.15
CA LEU A 78 19.00 -13.69 -18.55
C LEU A 78 19.96 -14.85 -18.92
N ARG A 79 21.17 -14.57 -19.45
CA ARG A 79 22.18 -15.61 -19.75
C ARG A 79 22.83 -16.19 -18.50
N GLN A 80 22.99 -15.40 -17.44
CA GLN A 80 23.49 -15.90 -16.15
C GLN A 80 22.50 -16.85 -15.45
N GLY A 81 21.23 -16.86 -15.85
CA GLY A 81 20.23 -17.85 -15.42
C GLY A 81 20.42 -19.25 -16.03
N GLY A 82 21.33 -19.42 -17.00
CA GLY A 82 21.46 -20.65 -17.78
C GLY A 82 20.21 -20.96 -18.63
N PRO A 83 20.29 -21.82 -19.66
CA PRO A 83 19.08 -22.40 -20.22
C PRO A 83 18.33 -23.10 -19.08
N PRO A 84 16.99 -22.97 -18.96
CA PRO A 84 16.27 -23.79 -18.01
C PRO A 84 16.59 -25.24 -18.37
N ALA A 85 17.28 -25.94 -17.45
CA ALA A 85 17.25 -27.39 -17.49
C ALA A 85 15.77 -27.76 -17.59
N PRO A 86 15.34 -28.66 -18.50
CA PRO A 86 13.95 -29.04 -18.59
C PRO A 86 13.52 -29.54 -17.21
N ASP A 87 12.84 -28.67 -16.46
CA ASP A 87 12.54 -28.93 -15.07
C ASP A 87 11.33 -29.86 -15.07
N ARG A 88 11.64 -31.16 -15.15
CA ARG A 88 10.67 -32.23 -14.90
C ARG A 88 10.32 -32.33 -13.42
N ARG A 89 10.75 -31.40 -12.55
CA ARG A 89 10.24 -31.29 -11.19
C ARG A 89 9.09 -30.29 -11.18
N ARG A 90 7.90 -30.82 -10.82
CA ARG A 90 6.66 -30.12 -10.39
C ARG A 90 6.65 -28.62 -10.71
N GLN A 91 5.75 -28.21 -11.63
CA GLN A 91 5.25 -26.83 -11.73
C GLN A 91 5.29 -26.17 -10.35
N ARG A 92 6.23 -25.23 -10.16
CA ARG A 92 6.31 -24.47 -8.91
C ARG A 92 4.93 -23.85 -8.70
N ALA A 93 4.34 -24.06 -7.52
CA ALA A 93 3.02 -23.50 -7.23
C ALA A 93 3.07 -21.99 -7.51
N ALA A 94 2.05 -21.47 -8.21
CA ALA A 94 1.93 -20.04 -8.47
C ALA A 94 2.00 -19.28 -7.13
N GLU A 95 2.72 -18.15 -7.11
CA GLU A 95 2.86 -17.34 -5.90
C GLU A 95 1.49 -16.92 -5.38
N SER A 96 1.25 -17.12 -4.08
CA SER A 96 0.02 -16.65 -3.46
C SER A 96 -0.04 -15.12 -3.47
N LYS A 97 -1.25 -14.55 -3.30
CA LYS A 97 -1.42 -13.10 -3.16
C LYS A 97 -0.61 -12.52 -1.99
N VAL A 98 -0.49 -13.27 -0.90
CA VAL A 98 0.29 -12.88 0.29
C VAL A 98 1.77 -12.82 -0.05
N GLU A 99 2.32 -13.90 -0.59
CA GLU A 99 3.73 -13.93 -0.99
C GLU A 99 4.04 -12.85 -2.02
N ALA A 100 3.17 -12.66 -3.03
CA ALA A 100 3.33 -11.62 -4.04
C ALA A 100 3.35 -10.20 -3.44
N ALA A 101 2.43 -9.90 -2.52
CA ALA A 101 2.38 -8.61 -1.85
C ALA A 101 3.61 -8.35 -0.98
N GLU A 102 4.08 -9.38 -0.25
CA GLU A 102 5.26 -9.28 0.62
C GLU A 102 6.55 -9.13 -0.17
N MET A 103 6.73 -9.96 -1.21
CA MET A 103 7.87 -9.88 -2.13
C MET A 103 7.94 -8.52 -2.84
N TRP A 104 6.81 -8.04 -3.34
CA TRP A 104 6.77 -6.76 -4.02
C TRP A 104 7.04 -5.59 -3.06
N ASP A 105 6.41 -5.55 -1.88
CA ASP A 105 6.67 -4.50 -0.89
C ASP A 105 8.14 -4.49 -0.44
N ALA A 106 8.74 -5.66 -0.24
CA ALA A 106 10.15 -5.80 0.11
C ALA A 106 11.08 -5.15 -0.94
N VAL A 107 10.85 -5.40 -2.23
CA VAL A 107 11.63 -4.83 -3.32
C VAL A 107 11.35 -3.34 -3.49
N LEU A 108 10.07 -2.95 -3.52
CA LEU A 108 9.65 -1.56 -3.68
C LEU A 108 10.20 -0.69 -2.56
N THR A 109 10.14 -1.14 -1.30
CA THR A 109 10.70 -0.43 -0.15
C THR A 109 12.20 -0.20 -0.32
N ARG A 110 12.96 -1.22 -0.75
CA ARG A 110 14.42 -1.11 -0.91
C ARG A 110 14.80 -0.16 -2.05
N ILE A 111 14.12 -0.27 -3.19
CA ILE A 111 14.33 0.63 -4.33
C ILE A 111 14.01 2.06 -3.91
N ILE A 112 12.84 2.30 -3.30
CA ILE A 112 12.41 3.63 -2.88
C ILE A 112 13.32 4.22 -1.81
N LYS A 113 13.73 3.44 -0.80
CA LYS A 113 14.67 3.90 0.24
C LYS A 113 16.00 4.33 -0.39
N HIS A 114 16.52 3.55 -1.34
CA HIS A 114 17.75 3.89 -2.05
C HIS A 114 17.59 5.18 -2.88
N VAL A 115 16.64 5.23 -3.81
CA VAL A 115 16.52 6.39 -4.74
C VAL A 115 16.06 7.67 -4.04
N ALA A 116 15.30 7.58 -2.94
CA ALA A 116 14.96 8.74 -2.15
C ALA A 116 16.17 9.27 -1.36
N ALA A 117 17.11 8.41 -0.95
CA ALA A 117 18.35 8.84 -0.29
C ALA A 117 19.30 9.57 -1.24
N GLU A 118 19.26 9.26 -2.53
CA GLU A 118 20.00 9.97 -3.59
C GLU A 118 19.42 11.36 -3.93
N SER A 119 18.23 11.70 -3.40
CA SER A 119 17.55 12.96 -3.71
C SER A 119 17.69 13.96 -2.56
N GLU A 120 18.31 15.12 -2.82
CA GLU A 120 18.34 16.23 -1.87
C GLU A 120 16.98 16.99 -1.81
N ASP A 121 16.19 16.93 -2.87
CA ASP A 121 14.86 17.55 -2.96
C ASP A 121 13.83 16.83 -2.07
N ALA A 122 13.36 17.53 -1.04
CA ALA A 122 12.35 17.04 -0.11
C ALA A 122 11.00 16.75 -0.79
N ALA A 123 10.57 17.55 -1.76
CA ALA A 123 9.33 17.33 -2.49
C ALA A 123 9.40 16.04 -3.32
N ARG A 124 10.56 15.76 -3.92
CA ARG A 124 10.82 14.49 -4.63
C ARG A 124 10.82 13.29 -3.71
N ARG A 125 11.45 13.39 -2.52
CA ARG A 125 11.32 12.34 -1.50
C ARG A 125 9.86 12.07 -1.16
N GLN A 126 9.01 13.09 -1.04
CA GLN A 126 7.58 12.89 -0.81
C GLN A 126 6.86 12.22 -2.00
N ARG A 127 7.26 12.46 -3.24
CA ARG A 127 6.72 11.73 -4.41
C ARG A 127 7.09 10.25 -4.37
N PHE A 128 8.33 9.92 -4.00
CA PHE A 128 8.70 8.51 -3.77
C PHE A 128 7.93 7.87 -2.62
N LEU A 129 7.68 8.58 -1.51
CA LEU A 129 6.83 8.08 -0.45
C LEU A 129 5.41 7.79 -0.95
N LEU A 130 4.86 8.65 -1.80
CA LEU A 130 3.55 8.44 -2.40
C LEU A 130 3.52 7.16 -3.23
N VAL A 131 4.55 6.88 -4.03
CA VAL A 131 4.67 5.62 -4.79
C VAL A 131 4.68 4.42 -3.83
N LEU A 132 5.46 4.50 -2.75
CA LEU A 132 5.55 3.43 -1.75
C LEU A 132 4.20 3.13 -1.10
N LEU A 133 3.54 4.16 -0.57
CA LEU A 133 2.25 4.01 0.10
C LEU A 133 1.19 3.52 -0.87
N SER A 134 1.16 4.04 -2.11
CA SER A 134 0.22 3.58 -3.14
C SER A 134 0.40 2.10 -3.44
N GLY A 135 1.63 1.65 -3.69
CA GLY A 135 1.92 0.23 -3.97
C GLY A 135 1.56 -0.69 -2.79
N ARG A 136 1.75 -0.24 -1.55
CA ARG A 136 1.32 -1.00 -0.37
C ARG A 136 -0.21 -1.05 -0.22
N HIS A 137 -0.92 0.03 -0.54
CA HIS A 137 -2.38 0.02 -0.60
C HIS A 137 -2.91 -0.91 -1.69
N ASP A 138 -2.26 -0.98 -2.85
CA ASP A 138 -2.61 -1.94 -3.90
C ASP A 138 -2.40 -3.39 -3.44
N GLY A 139 -1.34 -3.64 -2.66
CA GLY A 139 -1.12 -4.91 -1.97
C GLY A 139 -2.27 -5.27 -1.01
N VAL A 140 -2.70 -4.33 -0.18
CA VAL A 140 -3.86 -4.53 0.72
C VAL A 140 -5.15 -4.77 -0.07
N ALA A 141 -5.38 -4.03 -1.15
CA ALA A 141 -6.55 -4.20 -2.02
C ALA A 141 -6.56 -5.58 -2.71
N LEU A 142 -5.38 -6.05 -3.15
CA LEU A 142 -5.21 -7.39 -3.70
C LEU A 142 -5.60 -8.47 -2.68
N LEU A 143 -5.16 -8.32 -1.43
CA LEU A 143 -5.46 -9.25 -0.34
C LEU A 143 -6.92 -9.21 0.11
N ALA A 144 -7.56 -8.04 0.03
CA ALA A 144 -8.97 -7.85 0.36
C ALA A 144 -9.92 -8.44 -0.71
N SER A 145 -9.42 -8.62 -1.93
CA SER A 145 -10.22 -9.12 -3.05
C SER A 145 -10.33 -10.65 -3.01
N GLU A 146 -11.54 -11.17 -3.10
CA GLU A 146 -11.81 -12.61 -3.28
C GLU A 146 -11.59 -13.06 -4.74
N ALA A 147 -11.52 -12.12 -5.69
CA ALA A 147 -11.38 -12.45 -7.11
C ALA A 147 -10.02 -13.12 -7.39
N PRO A 148 -9.96 -14.20 -8.20
CA PRO A 148 -8.70 -14.80 -8.58
C PRO A 148 -7.86 -13.81 -9.39
N VAL A 149 -6.57 -13.73 -9.09
CA VAL A 149 -5.59 -12.92 -9.84
C VAL A 149 -4.51 -13.89 -10.33
N PRO A 150 -4.45 -14.19 -11.65
CA PRO A 150 -3.56 -15.22 -12.18
C PRO A 150 -2.07 -14.93 -11.98
N GLU A 151 -1.65 -13.66 -12.04
CA GLU A 151 -0.25 -13.24 -11.86
C GLU A 151 -0.17 -12.06 -10.87
N PRO A 152 -0.37 -12.31 -9.56
CA PRO A 152 -0.50 -11.25 -8.57
C PRO A 152 0.77 -10.39 -8.45
N LEU A 153 1.94 -11.01 -8.53
CA LEU A 153 3.23 -10.30 -8.47
C LEU A 153 3.40 -9.35 -9.66
N ARG A 154 3.03 -9.81 -10.85
CA ARG A 154 3.06 -9.00 -12.08
C ARG A 154 2.10 -7.82 -11.97
N ALA A 155 0.88 -8.04 -11.51
CA ALA A 155 -0.12 -6.98 -11.35
C ALA A 155 0.39 -5.85 -10.44
N LEU A 156 0.97 -6.22 -9.29
CA LEU A 156 1.55 -5.26 -8.33
C LEU A 156 2.74 -4.49 -8.91
N PHE A 157 3.65 -5.18 -9.59
CA PHE A 157 4.80 -4.58 -10.27
C PHE A 157 4.33 -3.51 -11.27
N LEU A 158 3.44 -3.86 -12.20
CA LEU A 158 3.02 -2.94 -13.28
C LEU A 158 2.36 -1.68 -12.72
N SER A 159 1.42 -1.86 -11.79
CA SER A 159 0.70 -0.74 -11.17
C SER A 159 1.65 0.21 -10.46
N SER A 160 2.67 -0.31 -9.78
CA SER A 160 3.66 0.50 -9.09
C SER A 160 4.68 1.13 -10.05
N TRP A 161 5.11 0.38 -11.07
CA TRP A 161 6.09 0.84 -12.06
C TRP A 161 5.59 2.03 -12.88
N GLU A 162 4.31 2.06 -13.22
CA GLU A 162 3.66 3.19 -13.89
C GLU A 162 3.84 4.51 -13.12
N ARG A 163 3.81 4.45 -11.78
CA ARG A 163 4.02 5.61 -10.89
C ARG A 163 5.50 5.86 -10.58
N LEU A 164 6.31 4.80 -10.51
CA LEU A 164 7.73 4.88 -10.13
C LEU A 164 8.62 5.37 -11.28
N ALA A 165 8.45 4.84 -12.48
CA ALA A 165 9.36 5.07 -13.60
C ALA A 165 9.51 6.56 -13.98
N PRO A 166 8.43 7.38 -14.02
CA PRO A 166 8.57 8.82 -14.24
C PRO A 166 9.45 9.51 -13.20
N GLU A 167 9.27 9.20 -11.91
CA GLU A 167 10.06 9.79 -10.82
C GLU A 167 11.54 9.39 -10.89
N LEU A 168 11.83 8.13 -11.28
CA LEU A 168 13.20 7.66 -11.51
C LEU A 168 13.85 8.43 -12.68
N ARG A 169 13.13 8.64 -13.78
CA ARG A 169 13.63 9.41 -14.94
C ARG A 169 13.92 10.86 -14.57
N HIS A 170 13.08 11.47 -13.72
CA HIS A 170 13.36 12.80 -13.19
C HIS A 170 14.62 12.81 -12.33
N LEU A 171 14.78 11.84 -11.41
CA LEU A 171 15.99 11.71 -10.58
C LEU A 171 17.26 11.54 -11.40
N ALA A 172 17.23 10.70 -12.44
CA ALA A 172 18.40 10.42 -13.26
C ALA A 172 19.03 11.65 -13.95
N LYS A 173 18.28 12.75 -14.07
CA LYS A 173 18.78 14.02 -14.63
C LYS A 173 19.68 14.79 -13.67
N ASP A 174 19.51 14.56 -12.36
CA ASP A 174 20.14 15.33 -11.29
C ASP A 174 21.30 14.57 -10.64
N LEU A 175 21.48 13.28 -10.95
CA LEU A 175 22.52 12.43 -10.41
C LEU A 175 23.84 12.54 -11.17
N ASP A 176 24.94 12.18 -10.50
CA ASP A 176 26.24 12.03 -11.14
C ASP A 176 26.23 10.94 -12.23
N ARG A 177 27.30 10.90 -13.04
CA ARG A 177 27.35 9.98 -14.19
C ARG A 177 27.22 8.51 -13.80
N GLN A 178 27.78 8.08 -12.68
CA GLN A 178 27.76 6.68 -12.24
C GLN A 178 26.41 6.30 -11.66
N ALA A 179 25.89 7.07 -10.71
CA ALA A 179 24.58 6.84 -10.11
C ALA A 179 23.47 6.89 -11.18
N ALA A 180 23.55 7.86 -12.09
CA ALA A 180 22.61 7.96 -13.20
C ALA A 180 22.72 6.77 -14.18
N ARG A 181 23.90 6.15 -14.36
CA ARG A 181 24.05 4.94 -15.20
C ARG A 181 23.31 3.75 -14.59
N SER A 182 23.53 3.48 -13.30
CA SER A 182 22.83 2.41 -12.58
C SER A 182 21.32 2.63 -12.58
N LEU A 183 20.88 3.87 -12.36
CA LEU A 183 19.47 4.22 -12.39
C LEU A 183 18.83 4.07 -13.78
N ARG A 184 19.54 4.42 -14.85
CA ARG A 184 19.09 4.16 -16.23
C ARG A 184 18.97 2.66 -16.53
N ALA A 185 19.93 1.85 -16.09
CA ALA A 185 19.85 0.39 -16.24
C ALA A 185 18.62 -0.19 -15.51
N LEU A 186 18.30 0.32 -14.31
CA LEU A 186 17.08 -0.04 -13.58
C LEU A 186 15.82 0.33 -14.38
N ILE A 187 15.76 1.56 -14.91
CA ILE A 187 14.63 2.05 -15.70
C ILE A 187 14.43 1.17 -16.94
N ASP A 188 15.49 0.94 -17.72
CA ASP A 188 15.46 0.14 -18.94
C ASP A 188 15.01 -1.31 -18.67
N ALA A 189 15.54 -1.93 -17.60
CA ALA A 189 15.15 -3.29 -17.22
C ALA A 189 13.69 -3.38 -16.75
N GLY A 190 13.22 -2.39 -15.98
CA GLY A 190 11.83 -2.36 -15.54
C GLY A 190 10.85 -2.06 -16.67
N ASP A 191 11.19 -1.18 -17.61
CA ASP A 191 10.41 -0.94 -18.82
C ASP A 191 10.32 -2.20 -19.71
N ALA A 192 11.41 -2.95 -19.84
CA ALA A 192 11.40 -4.24 -20.51
C ALA A 192 10.47 -5.27 -19.81
N LEU A 193 10.49 -5.32 -18.48
CA LEU A 193 9.57 -6.16 -17.70
C LEU A 193 8.10 -5.72 -17.84
N GLN A 194 7.84 -4.42 -17.98
CA GLN A 194 6.50 -3.88 -18.23
C GLN A 194 5.98 -4.29 -19.61
N ALA A 195 6.83 -4.23 -20.64
CA ALA A 195 6.51 -4.56 -22.04
C ALA A 195 6.43 -6.08 -22.34
N ALA A 196 6.89 -6.92 -21.42
CA ALA A 196 7.02 -8.37 -21.57
C ALA A 196 5.84 -9.14 -22.21
N PRO A 197 4.54 -8.87 -21.97
CA PRO A 197 3.46 -9.65 -22.58
C PRO A 197 3.44 -9.64 -24.11
N ALA A 198 4.00 -8.59 -24.72
CA ALA A 198 4.07 -8.47 -26.17
C ALA A 198 5.17 -9.38 -26.78
N LEU A 199 6.09 -9.92 -25.96
CA LEU A 199 7.30 -10.63 -26.39
C LEU A 199 7.54 -11.96 -25.63
N GLY A 200 6.74 -12.27 -24.61
CA GLY A 200 7.24 -12.88 -23.36
C GLY A 200 7.29 -14.40 -23.21
N GLU A 201 6.64 -15.22 -24.05
CA GLU A 201 6.76 -16.68 -23.89
C GLU A 201 8.04 -17.24 -24.51
N ALA A 202 8.53 -16.64 -25.60
CA ALA A 202 9.72 -17.14 -26.32
C ALA A 202 11.06 -16.75 -25.66
N PHE A 203 11.08 -15.66 -24.88
CA PHE A 203 12.32 -15.07 -24.36
C PHE A 203 12.45 -15.10 -22.83
N GLY A 204 11.50 -15.70 -22.11
CA GLY A 204 11.57 -15.83 -20.64
C GLY A 204 11.46 -14.51 -19.87
N LEU A 205 11.09 -13.41 -20.54
CA LEU A 205 10.86 -12.09 -19.94
C LEU A 205 9.54 -12.13 -19.16
N ARG A 206 9.59 -12.45 -17.87
CA ARG A 206 8.43 -12.46 -16.97
C ARG A 206 8.79 -11.80 -15.65
N VAL A 207 7.78 -11.21 -15.00
CA VAL A 207 7.93 -10.71 -13.62
C VAL A 207 7.95 -11.92 -12.70
N THR A 208 9.16 -12.34 -12.31
CA THR A 208 9.41 -13.45 -11.39
C THR A 208 10.17 -12.94 -10.16
N PRO A 209 10.17 -13.68 -9.04
CA PRO A 209 10.99 -13.32 -7.87
C PRO A 209 12.48 -13.12 -8.22
N GLN A 210 13.04 -13.94 -9.12
CA GLN A 210 14.44 -13.80 -9.54
C GLN A 210 14.66 -12.51 -10.34
N ALA A 211 13.79 -12.19 -11.30
CA ALA A 211 13.87 -10.96 -12.06
C ALA A 211 13.79 -9.71 -11.16
N LEU A 212 12.97 -9.74 -10.11
CA LEU A 212 12.89 -8.64 -9.14
C LEU A 212 14.16 -8.49 -8.30
N ARG A 213 14.82 -9.59 -7.91
CA ARG A 213 16.13 -9.52 -7.24
C ARG A 213 17.18 -8.90 -8.13
N GLU A 214 17.23 -9.32 -9.39
CA GLU A 214 18.17 -8.80 -10.39
C GLU A 214 17.93 -7.32 -10.65
N LEU A 215 16.67 -6.93 -10.83
CA LEU A 215 16.26 -5.53 -10.99
C LEU A 215 16.74 -4.68 -9.81
N ALA A 216 16.45 -5.09 -8.57
CA ALA A 216 16.86 -4.34 -7.38
C ALA A 216 18.39 -4.24 -7.24
N ARG A 217 19.14 -5.30 -7.57
CA ARG A 217 20.61 -5.34 -7.48
C ARG A 217 21.33 -4.38 -8.44
N LEU A 218 20.63 -3.82 -9.43
CA LEU A 218 21.21 -2.80 -10.32
C LEU A 218 21.59 -1.51 -9.58
N ILE A 219 20.90 -1.20 -8.49
CA ILE A 219 21.10 0.04 -7.72
C ILE A 219 21.49 -0.21 -6.26
N LEU A 220 21.16 -1.38 -5.71
CA LEU A 220 21.49 -1.70 -4.32
C LEU A 220 22.98 -2.06 -4.16
N PRO A 221 23.62 -1.67 -3.04
CA PRO A 221 25.02 -1.99 -2.79
C PRO A 221 25.25 -3.50 -2.63
N ALA A 222 26.47 -3.94 -2.97
CA ALA A 222 26.91 -5.30 -2.70
C ALA A 222 26.82 -5.59 -1.19
N GLY A 223 26.08 -6.63 -0.80
CA GLY A 223 25.84 -6.98 0.60
C GLY A 223 24.53 -6.49 1.21
N ALA A 224 23.64 -5.84 0.44
CA ALA A 224 22.30 -5.40 0.90
C ALA A 224 21.31 -6.52 1.31
N GLY A 225 21.77 -7.78 1.43
CA GLY A 225 20.93 -8.95 1.70
C GLY A 225 20.07 -9.38 0.52
N ASP A 226 19.06 -10.22 0.77
CA ASP A 226 18.05 -10.58 -0.25
C ASP A 226 17.05 -9.42 -0.43
N PRO A 227 16.91 -8.83 -1.65
CA PRO A 227 15.94 -7.77 -1.90
C PRO A 227 14.48 -8.16 -1.64
N LEU A 228 14.17 -9.47 -1.64
CA LEU A 228 12.82 -9.98 -1.35
C LEU A 228 12.58 -10.29 0.13
N ALA A 229 13.58 -10.15 1.01
CA ALA A 229 13.38 -10.41 2.43
C ALA A 229 12.36 -9.42 3.02
N TYR A 230 11.24 -9.96 3.49
CA TYR A 230 10.15 -9.23 4.12
C TYR A 230 10.23 -9.39 5.64
N ASP A 231 9.98 -8.29 6.35
CA ASP A 231 9.90 -8.25 7.81
C ASP A 231 8.87 -7.18 8.22
N LEU A 232 8.69 -6.92 9.50
CA LEU A 232 7.86 -5.79 9.97
C LEU A 232 8.66 -4.84 10.86
N ALA A 233 9.99 -4.90 10.78
CA ALA A 233 10.85 -4.14 11.67
C ALA A 233 10.68 -2.64 11.43
N LEU A 234 10.76 -1.88 12.52
CA LEU A 234 10.91 -0.43 12.45
C LEU A 234 12.25 -0.10 11.78
N ASP A 235 12.23 0.84 10.83
CA ASP A 235 13.39 1.34 10.10
C ASP A 235 13.55 2.85 10.38
N PRO A 236 14.40 3.25 11.35
CA PRO A 236 14.56 4.65 11.71
C PRO A 236 15.08 5.53 10.55
N ASP A 237 15.89 4.99 9.65
CA ASP A 237 16.35 5.74 8.48
C ASP A 237 15.20 6.02 7.53
N LEU A 238 14.27 5.07 7.35
CA LEU A 238 13.07 5.27 6.54
C LEU A 238 12.22 6.41 7.10
N ARG A 239 12.06 6.49 8.43
CA ARG A 239 11.35 7.60 9.08
C ARG A 239 12.04 8.93 8.86
N LEU A 240 13.36 8.99 9.05
CA LEU A 240 14.15 10.21 8.84
C LEU A 240 14.07 10.68 7.39
N LEU A 241 14.28 9.76 6.45
CA LEU A 241 14.30 10.02 5.01
C LEU A 241 13.02 10.71 4.52
N PHE A 242 11.88 10.31 5.09
CA PHE A 242 10.56 10.81 4.72
C PHE A 242 9.99 11.87 5.67
N GLY A 243 10.79 12.38 6.60
CA GLY A 243 10.40 13.50 7.47
C GLY A 243 9.43 13.13 8.60
N PHE A 244 9.39 11.85 9.00
CA PHE A 244 8.69 11.39 10.20
C PHE A 244 9.51 11.60 11.47
N GLY A 245 10.82 11.80 11.34
CA GLY A 245 11.73 12.07 12.46
C GLY A 245 12.11 10.80 13.22
N ALA A 246 12.54 10.96 14.48
CA ALA A 246 12.88 9.84 15.34
C ALA A 246 11.69 8.86 15.51
N PRO A 247 11.97 7.60 15.88
CA PRO A 247 10.94 6.69 16.35
C PRO A 247 10.03 7.31 17.41
N LEU A 248 8.75 6.94 17.38
CA LEU A 248 7.83 7.26 18.47
C LEU A 248 8.34 6.68 19.79
N PRO A 249 8.03 7.32 20.94
CA PRO A 249 8.35 6.78 22.25
C PRO A 249 7.88 5.33 22.38
N PRO A 250 8.70 4.44 22.98
CA PRO A 250 8.39 3.03 23.11
C PRO A 250 6.99 2.78 23.68
N ALA A 251 6.29 1.81 23.11
CA ALA A 251 4.96 1.44 23.55
C ALA A 251 5.00 0.76 24.92
N ARG A 252 4.00 1.05 25.75
CA ARG A 252 3.72 0.33 26.98
C ARG A 252 2.58 -0.64 26.71
N ARG A 253 2.94 -1.92 26.53
CA ARG A 253 1.97 -2.98 26.28
C ARG A 253 0.89 -2.99 27.37
N SER A 254 -0.36 -3.00 26.94
CA SER A 254 -1.53 -3.11 27.81
C SER A 254 -1.51 -4.41 28.62
N PRO A 255 -1.61 -4.33 29.94
CA PRO A 255 -1.83 -5.49 30.83
C PRO A 255 -3.11 -6.29 30.52
N LEU A 256 -4.10 -5.70 29.84
CA LEU A 256 -5.31 -6.41 29.42
C LEU A 256 -5.00 -7.48 28.36
N LEU A 257 -3.95 -7.29 27.58
CA LEU A 257 -3.44 -8.28 26.66
C LEU A 257 -2.62 -9.27 27.48
N GLY A 258 -3.20 -10.43 27.81
CA GLY A 258 -2.55 -11.48 28.59
C GLY A 258 -1.14 -11.84 28.06
N ALA A 259 -0.36 -12.58 28.86
CA ALA A 259 1.08 -12.78 28.63
C ALA A 259 1.46 -13.27 27.22
N SER A 260 0.58 -13.98 26.52
CA SER A 260 0.84 -14.46 25.16
C SER A 260 1.03 -13.31 24.17
N PRO A 261 2.18 -13.23 23.45
CA PRO A 261 2.23 -12.44 22.22
C PRO A 261 1.10 -12.92 21.28
N PRO A 262 0.57 -12.07 20.39
CA PRO A 262 -0.48 -12.50 19.47
C PRO A 262 0.00 -13.74 18.73
N ALA A 263 -0.62 -14.90 19.03
CA ALA A 263 -0.40 -16.11 18.27
C ALA A 263 -0.76 -15.78 16.82
N ALA A 264 0.23 -15.90 15.92
CA ALA A 264 0.02 -15.84 14.49
C ALA A 264 -1.16 -16.77 14.17
N ARG A 265 -2.32 -16.20 13.80
CA ARG A 265 -3.43 -17.02 13.32
C ARG A 265 -2.95 -17.76 12.08
N ALA A 266 -2.96 -19.08 12.17
CA ALA A 266 -2.57 -20.02 11.13
C ALA A 266 -3.18 -19.60 9.79
N GLY A 267 -2.32 -19.25 8.83
CA GLY A 267 -2.68 -18.76 7.49
C GLY A 267 -1.64 -17.83 6.84
N GLY A 268 -0.68 -17.30 7.59
CA GLY A 268 0.45 -16.53 7.06
C GLY A 268 1.54 -16.40 8.12
N HIS A 269 2.77 -16.73 7.76
CA HIS A 269 3.90 -16.78 8.69
C HIS A 269 4.36 -15.36 9.08
N TRP A 270 3.83 -14.84 10.18
CA TRP A 270 4.31 -13.60 10.80
C TRP A 270 5.34 -13.92 11.88
N LEU A 271 6.54 -14.34 11.47
CA LEU A 271 7.66 -14.39 12.40
C LEU A 271 8.17 -12.96 12.61
N MET A 272 7.83 -12.38 13.76
CA MET A 272 8.38 -11.11 14.21
C MET A 272 9.84 -11.32 14.60
N ALA A 273 10.77 -11.12 13.68
CA ALA A 273 12.19 -11.02 14.02
C ALA A 273 12.44 -9.65 14.65
N THR A 274 12.54 -9.60 15.98
CA THR A 274 13.02 -8.41 16.70
C THR A 274 14.55 -8.35 16.63
N ALA A 275 15.11 -8.03 15.46
CA ALA A 275 16.52 -7.71 15.35
C ALA A 275 16.71 -6.20 15.61
N HIS A 276 16.96 -5.84 16.87
CA HIS A 276 17.32 -4.47 17.24
C HIS A 276 18.81 -4.27 16.98
N ALA A 277 19.19 -3.81 15.78
CA ALA A 277 20.41 -3.01 15.66
C ALA A 277 20.04 -1.60 16.08
N ALA A 278 20.49 -1.17 17.27
CA ALA A 278 20.23 0.18 17.75
C ALA A 278 20.90 1.19 16.82
N PRO A 279 20.16 2.02 16.06
CA PRO A 279 20.76 3.17 15.41
C PRO A 279 21.05 4.23 16.48
N VAL A 280 21.91 5.18 16.12
CA VAL A 280 22.23 6.37 16.92
C VAL A 280 20.96 6.89 17.59
N ALA A 281 20.97 6.92 18.92
CA ALA A 281 19.82 7.29 19.73
C ALA A 281 19.50 8.78 19.52
N VAL A 282 18.75 9.10 18.47
CA VAL A 282 17.97 10.32 18.43
C VAL A 282 16.90 10.14 19.50
N ALA A 283 17.03 10.85 20.62
CA ALA A 283 16.11 10.73 21.74
C ALA A 283 14.68 10.89 21.23
N ALA A 284 13.85 9.86 21.41
CA ALA A 284 12.44 9.96 21.08
C ALA A 284 11.82 11.12 21.88
N PRO A 285 10.97 11.95 21.26
CA PRO A 285 10.37 13.07 21.97
C PRO A 285 9.60 12.57 23.19
N ALA A 286 9.91 13.07 24.38
CA ALA A 286 9.29 12.60 25.62
C ALA A 286 7.78 12.86 25.60
N ILE A 287 7.00 11.90 26.07
CA ILE A 287 5.58 12.11 26.39
C ILE A 287 5.52 12.81 27.74
N ASP A 288 4.73 13.87 27.89
CA ASP A 288 4.55 14.52 29.18
C ASP A 288 3.93 13.56 30.21
N ALA A 289 4.23 13.80 31.49
CA ALA A 289 3.86 12.88 32.57
C ALA A 289 2.35 12.66 32.69
N GLU A 290 1.54 13.69 32.44
CA GLU A 290 0.09 13.61 32.52
C GLU A 290 -0.48 12.75 31.38
N THR A 291 -0.03 12.96 30.14
CA THR A 291 -0.39 12.10 29.00
C THR A 291 0.10 10.68 29.24
N ALA A 292 1.29 10.49 29.82
CA ALA A 292 1.79 9.17 30.16
C ALA A 292 0.91 8.47 31.21
N ALA A 293 0.43 9.16 32.24
CA ALA A 293 -0.50 8.61 33.23
C ALA A 293 -1.86 8.27 32.59
N LEU A 294 -2.36 9.15 31.72
CA LEU A 294 -3.63 8.94 30.99
C LEU A 294 -3.56 7.70 30.08
N VAL A 295 -2.47 7.54 29.31
CA VAL A 295 -2.23 6.35 28.48
C VAL A 295 -2.18 5.08 29.33
N GLN A 296 -1.50 5.11 30.48
CA GLN A 296 -1.44 3.95 31.38
C GLN A 296 -2.82 3.55 31.88
N ARG A 297 -3.62 4.54 32.30
CA ARG A 297 -5.00 4.33 32.72
C ARG A 297 -5.84 3.70 31.60
N LEU A 298 -5.82 4.28 30.40
CA LEU A 298 -6.61 3.81 29.26
C LEU A 298 -6.15 2.45 28.73
N ASN A 299 -4.85 2.13 28.82
CA ASN A 299 -4.33 0.79 28.51
C ASN A 299 -4.84 -0.29 29.47
N ASN A 300 -5.28 0.08 30.67
CA ASN A 300 -5.86 -0.83 31.66
C ASN A 300 -7.39 -0.84 31.65
N TRP A 301 -8.04 -0.16 30.70
CA TRP A 301 -9.48 0.03 30.72
C TRP A 301 -10.17 -0.58 29.51
N LEU A 302 -10.97 -1.63 29.75
CA LEU A 302 -11.98 -2.10 28.82
C LEU A 302 -13.35 -1.57 29.28
N PRO A 303 -13.88 -0.48 28.70
CA PRO A 303 -15.05 0.19 29.25
C PRO A 303 -16.34 -0.61 29.05
N THR A 304 -17.17 -0.63 30.08
CA THR A 304 -18.58 -1.03 30.04
C THR A 304 -19.49 0.18 29.81
N ARG A 305 -20.81 -0.03 29.73
CA ARG A 305 -21.77 1.09 29.55
C ARG A 305 -21.76 2.08 30.71
N SER A 306 -21.62 1.60 31.94
CA SER A 306 -21.56 2.46 33.13
C SER A 306 -20.31 3.31 33.17
N ASP A 307 -19.23 2.87 32.52
CA ASP A 307 -17.94 3.54 32.51
C ASP A 307 -17.88 4.70 31.52
N LEU A 308 -18.83 4.80 30.58
CA LEU A 308 -18.74 5.73 29.45
C LEU A 308 -18.68 7.21 29.85
N ALA A 309 -19.35 7.57 30.95
CA ALA A 309 -19.32 8.94 31.46
C ALA A 309 -17.91 9.40 31.85
N GLU A 310 -17.03 8.47 32.22
CA GLU A 310 -15.65 8.77 32.61
C GLU A 310 -14.63 8.39 31.52
N TYR A 311 -14.86 7.28 30.82
CA TYR A 311 -13.98 6.80 29.76
C TYR A 311 -13.94 7.76 28.57
N LEU A 312 -15.08 8.28 28.11
CA LEU A 312 -15.13 9.11 26.91
C LEU A 312 -14.43 10.46 27.08
N PRO A 313 -14.61 11.21 28.19
CA PRO A 313 -13.80 12.39 28.45
C PRO A 313 -12.30 12.09 28.50
N ALA A 314 -11.89 10.97 29.11
CA ALA A 314 -10.49 10.56 29.16
C ALA A 314 -9.90 10.28 27.76
N MET A 315 -10.64 9.57 26.91
CA MET A 315 -10.25 9.35 25.50
C MET A 315 -10.19 10.65 24.70
N ARG A 316 -11.16 11.55 24.89
CA ARG A 316 -11.15 12.87 24.26
C ARG A 316 -9.87 13.65 24.62
N THR A 317 -9.53 13.71 25.91
CA THR A 317 -8.31 14.37 26.38
C THR A 317 -7.05 13.74 25.77
N LEU A 318 -6.98 12.41 25.70
CA LEU A 318 -5.86 11.72 25.05
C LEU A 318 -5.73 12.12 23.57
N LEU A 319 -6.82 12.12 22.82
CA LEU A 319 -6.84 12.45 21.39
C LEU A 319 -6.48 13.93 21.14
N GLN A 320 -6.99 14.85 21.95
CA GLN A 320 -6.67 16.27 21.89
C GLN A 320 -5.18 16.51 22.14
N ARG A 321 -4.64 15.99 23.26
CA ARG A 321 -3.21 16.09 23.57
C ARG A 321 -2.32 15.43 22.53
N THR A 322 -2.79 14.33 21.93
CA THR A 322 -2.08 13.66 20.82
C THR A 322 -2.01 14.56 19.60
N ALA A 323 -3.09 15.27 19.26
CA ALA A 323 -3.10 16.24 18.18
C ALA A 323 -2.15 17.42 18.46
N ASP A 324 -2.22 18.01 19.65
CA ASP A 324 -1.34 19.10 20.10
C ASP A 324 0.15 18.71 19.99
N ALA A 325 0.50 17.58 20.59
CA ALA A 325 1.87 17.08 20.58
C ALA A 325 2.36 16.77 19.16
N THR A 326 1.47 16.27 18.28
CA THR A 326 1.82 16.03 16.88
C THR A 326 2.08 17.35 16.15
N LEU A 327 1.22 18.36 16.30
CA LEU A 327 1.44 19.68 15.68
C LEU A 327 2.78 20.27 16.13
N GLN A 328 3.05 20.28 17.43
CA GLN A 328 4.30 20.81 17.99
C GLN A 328 5.53 20.05 17.50
N GLN A 329 5.49 18.71 17.51
CA GLN A 329 6.57 17.87 17.01
C GLN A 329 6.86 18.15 15.53
N ARG A 330 5.80 18.29 14.73
CA ARG A 330 5.90 18.48 13.29
C ARG A 330 6.40 19.87 12.94
N GLU A 331 5.97 20.90 13.68
CA GLU A 331 6.51 22.25 13.58
C GLU A 331 8.01 22.28 13.88
N THR A 332 8.44 21.68 14.99
CA THR A 332 9.86 21.58 15.38
C THR A 332 10.69 20.87 14.32
N ALA A 333 10.10 19.91 13.59
CA ALA A 333 10.74 19.19 12.50
C ALA A 333 10.70 19.94 11.14
N GLY A 334 10.33 21.23 11.11
CA GLY A 334 10.21 22.01 9.87
C GLY A 334 9.06 21.56 8.96
N ARG A 335 8.08 20.87 9.53
CA ARG A 335 6.96 20.23 8.83
C ARG A 335 5.62 20.76 9.34
N ALA A 336 5.57 22.03 9.73
CA ALA A 336 4.36 22.67 10.23
C ALA A 336 3.22 22.62 9.20
N ILE A 337 2.00 22.63 9.73
CA ILE A 337 0.79 23.05 9.04
C ILE A 337 0.46 24.45 9.55
N GLU A 338 -0.04 25.32 8.67
CA GLU A 338 -0.35 26.70 9.00
C GLU A 338 -1.42 26.80 10.10
N PRO A 339 -1.33 27.79 11.01
CA PRO A 339 -2.25 27.93 12.15
C PRO A 339 -3.75 27.85 11.82
N PRO A 340 -4.25 28.40 10.69
CA PRO A 340 -5.67 28.29 10.35
C PRO A 340 -6.20 26.85 10.23
N PHE A 341 -5.34 25.88 9.93
CA PHE A 341 -5.72 24.48 9.78
C PHE A 341 -5.52 23.64 11.06
N HIS A 342 -5.04 24.22 12.16
CA HIS A 342 -4.87 23.48 13.43
C HIS A 342 -6.21 22.96 13.96
N GLY A 343 -7.26 23.79 13.91
CA GLY A 343 -8.61 23.36 14.28
C GLY A 343 -9.14 22.21 13.43
N LEU A 344 -8.93 22.27 12.11
CA LEU A 344 -9.22 21.17 11.18
C LEU A 344 -8.48 19.88 11.59
N TYR A 345 -7.20 19.99 11.91
CA TYR A 345 -6.40 18.83 12.31
C TYR A 345 -6.89 18.20 13.62
N HIS A 346 -7.27 19.00 14.61
CA HIS A 346 -7.91 18.49 15.83
C HIS A 346 -9.19 17.71 15.52
N HIS A 347 -10.09 18.30 14.71
CA HIS A 347 -11.33 17.63 14.32
C HIS A 347 -11.06 16.32 13.58
N LEU A 348 -10.04 16.28 12.70
CA LEU A 348 -9.64 15.09 11.97
C LEU A 348 -9.19 13.95 12.90
N VAL A 349 -8.36 14.24 13.91
CA VAL A 349 -7.89 13.21 14.85
C VAL A 349 -9.06 12.56 15.59
N LEU A 350 -9.98 13.38 16.13
CA LEU A 350 -11.15 12.89 16.87
C LEU A 350 -12.13 12.13 15.97
N ALA A 351 -12.47 12.70 14.80
CA ALA A 351 -13.42 12.11 13.86
C ALA A 351 -12.89 10.81 13.25
N THR A 352 -11.59 10.74 12.93
CA THR A 352 -10.96 9.52 12.41
C THR A 352 -10.98 8.42 13.47
N ALA A 353 -10.57 8.70 14.71
CA ALA A 353 -10.64 7.69 15.78
C ALA A 353 -12.09 7.23 16.04
N TRP A 354 -13.08 8.11 15.89
CA TRP A 354 -14.50 7.74 16.00
C TRP A 354 -14.88 6.80 14.85
N GLN A 355 -14.60 7.21 13.62
CA GLN A 355 -14.88 6.44 12.41
C GLN A 355 -14.24 5.05 12.42
N GLU A 356 -12.98 4.96 12.84
CA GLU A 356 -12.16 3.75 12.74
C GLU A 356 -12.42 2.74 13.87
N SER A 357 -12.65 3.19 15.11
CA SER A 357 -12.77 2.28 16.25
C SER A 357 -13.85 2.63 17.27
N CYS A 358 -14.49 3.79 17.11
CA CYS A 358 -15.35 4.41 18.11
C CYS A 358 -14.57 4.69 19.40
N TRP A 359 -13.38 5.27 19.26
CA TRP A 359 -12.45 5.61 20.34
C TRP A 359 -12.05 4.43 21.22
N ARG A 360 -11.78 3.27 20.62
CA ARG A 360 -11.35 2.07 21.36
C ARG A 360 -10.10 1.47 20.77
N GLN A 361 -9.18 1.06 21.63
CA GLN A 361 -8.06 0.21 21.23
C GLN A 361 -8.43 -1.28 21.29
N PHE A 362 -9.16 -1.69 22.33
CA PHE A 362 -9.37 -3.09 22.70
C PHE A 362 -10.85 -3.49 22.69
N VAL A 363 -11.10 -4.78 22.46
CA VAL A 363 -12.42 -5.42 22.58
C VAL A 363 -12.30 -6.78 23.22
N PHE A 364 -13.32 -7.19 23.98
CA PHE A 364 -13.48 -8.57 24.39
C PHE A 364 -14.19 -9.35 23.28
N ARG A 365 -13.51 -10.35 22.71
CA ARG A 365 -14.08 -11.26 21.70
C ARG A 365 -13.47 -12.64 21.87
N GLN A 366 -14.29 -13.67 21.67
CA GLN A 366 -13.85 -15.08 21.76
C GLN A 366 -13.15 -15.39 23.10
N GLY A 367 -13.73 -14.91 24.20
CA GLY A 367 -13.25 -15.21 25.55
C GLY A 367 -11.96 -14.48 25.97
N LYS A 368 -11.45 -13.54 25.18
CA LYS A 368 -10.23 -12.79 25.53
C LYS A 368 -10.30 -11.32 25.08
N VAL A 369 -9.52 -10.48 25.77
CA VAL A 369 -9.24 -9.12 25.31
C VAL A 369 -8.23 -9.18 24.17
N GLN A 370 -8.50 -8.45 23.09
CA GLN A 370 -7.61 -8.30 21.95
C GLN A 370 -7.75 -6.89 21.36
N PRO A 371 -6.74 -6.36 20.65
CA PRO A 371 -6.92 -5.12 19.90
C PRO A 371 -8.04 -5.28 18.86
N ILE A 372 -8.72 -4.17 18.55
CA ILE A 372 -9.64 -4.13 17.41
C ILE A 372 -8.81 -4.33 16.15
N GLN A 373 -9.25 -5.26 15.30
CA GLN A 373 -8.63 -5.51 14.01
C GLN A 373 -9.69 -5.55 12.91
N SER A 374 -9.40 -4.92 11.78
CA SER A 374 -10.20 -5.06 10.57
C SER A 374 -9.98 -6.43 9.92
N GLY A 375 -10.88 -6.86 9.04
CA GLY A 375 -10.74 -8.13 8.32
C GLY A 375 -9.50 -8.19 7.41
N ILE A 376 -8.92 -7.04 7.10
CA ILE A 376 -7.76 -6.87 6.22
C ILE A 376 -6.51 -6.36 6.97
N GLY A 377 -6.53 -6.40 8.31
CA GLY A 377 -5.33 -6.27 9.14
C GLY A 377 -4.99 -4.88 9.66
N ALA A 378 -5.89 -3.89 9.55
CA ALA A 378 -5.76 -2.60 10.24
C ALA A 378 -6.02 -2.78 11.75
N VAL A 379 -5.34 -2.03 12.62
CA VAL A 379 -5.33 -2.33 14.07
C VAL A 379 -5.54 -1.12 14.97
N GLY A 380 -6.26 -1.32 16.07
CA GLY A 380 -6.37 -0.40 17.21
C GLY A 380 -7.24 0.84 17.00
N LEU A 381 -6.98 1.84 17.83
CA LEU A 381 -7.71 3.10 18.00
C LEU A 381 -7.94 3.85 16.68
N MET A 382 -6.90 3.93 15.85
CA MET A 382 -6.95 4.63 14.57
C MET A 382 -6.88 3.66 13.38
N GLN A 383 -7.01 2.35 13.61
CA GLN A 383 -6.97 1.33 12.55
C GLN A 383 -5.76 1.47 11.60
N VAL A 384 -4.57 1.68 12.17
CA VAL A 384 -3.32 1.77 11.39
C VAL A 384 -3.01 0.42 10.74
N TYR A 385 -2.67 0.41 9.45
CA TYR A 385 -2.26 -0.80 8.72
C TYR A 385 -0.77 -1.10 8.93
N PRO A 386 -0.39 -2.19 9.62
CA PRO A 386 1.03 -2.54 9.79
C PRO A 386 1.75 -2.81 8.47
N ARG A 387 1.06 -3.37 7.47
CA ARG A 387 1.63 -3.61 6.13
C ARG A 387 1.89 -2.32 5.35
N VAL A 388 0.95 -1.36 5.39
CA VAL A 388 1.11 -0.08 4.69
C VAL A 388 2.19 0.79 5.34
N TRP A 389 2.24 0.78 6.67
CA TRP A 389 3.18 1.60 7.43
C TRP A 389 4.39 0.83 7.97
N ARG A 390 4.69 -0.33 7.36
CA ARG A 390 5.88 -1.12 7.62
C ARG A 390 7.14 -0.24 7.55
N GLY A 391 8.04 -0.39 8.52
CA GLY A 391 9.26 0.41 8.61
C GLY A 391 9.05 1.77 9.28
N PHE A 392 7.83 2.28 9.39
CA PHE A 392 7.56 3.56 10.07
C PHE A 392 7.19 3.39 11.53
N TYR A 393 6.53 2.29 11.92
CA TYR A 393 6.03 2.11 13.28
C TYR A 393 6.32 0.71 13.81
N ASP A 394 6.50 0.61 15.12
CA ASP A 394 6.60 -0.67 15.82
C ASP A 394 5.23 -1.36 15.85
N VAL A 395 5.15 -2.53 15.23
CA VAL A 395 3.90 -3.28 15.09
C VAL A 395 3.40 -3.79 16.44
N ALA A 396 4.30 -4.14 17.37
CA ALA A 396 3.89 -4.54 18.71
C ALA A 396 3.21 -3.38 19.44
N GLY A 397 3.75 -2.17 19.33
CA GLY A 397 3.17 -0.95 19.87
C GLY A 397 1.80 -0.61 19.28
N LEU A 398 1.64 -0.73 17.95
CA LEU A 398 0.35 -0.50 17.29
C LEU A 398 -0.77 -1.39 17.85
N HIS A 399 -0.45 -2.64 18.20
CA HIS A 399 -1.40 -3.58 18.80
C HIS A 399 -1.57 -3.36 20.30
N GLY A 400 -0.48 -3.05 21.00
CA GLY A 400 -0.36 -3.17 22.43
C GLY A 400 -0.71 -1.92 23.23
N ASP A 401 -0.68 -0.73 22.62
CA ASP A 401 -0.75 0.54 23.36
C ASP A 401 -1.68 1.54 22.66
N VAL A 402 -2.74 1.96 23.35
CA VAL A 402 -3.72 2.96 22.88
C VAL A 402 -3.06 4.29 22.52
N GLY A 403 -2.08 4.72 23.32
CA GLY A 403 -1.34 5.96 23.09
C GLY A 403 -0.39 5.83 21.91
N TYR A 404 0.30 4.69 21.76
CA TYR A 404 1.17 4.46 20.60
C TYR A 404 0.38 4.44 19.29
N ASN A 405 -0.75 3.71 19.27
CA ASN A 405 -1.63 3.66 18.11
C ASN A 405 -2.22 5.03 17.77
N GLY A 406 -2.65 5.80 18.78
CA GLY A 406 -3.13 7.17 18.62
C GLY A 406 -2.06 8.11 18.03
N ARG A 407 -0.83 8.09 18.57
CA ARG A 407 0.27 8.90 18.03
C ARG A 407 0.64 8.51 16.60
N ALA A 408 0.71 7.21 16.30
CA ALA A 408 0.99 6.75 14.94
C ALA A 408 -0.09 7.20 13.96
N GLY A 409 -1.37 7.01 14.29
CA GLY A 409 -2.49 7.45 13.45
C GLY A 409 -2.55 8.97 13.29
N ALA A 410 -2.21 9.73 14.31
CA ALA A 410 -2.11 11.20 14.25
C ALA A 410 -0.98 11.66 13.33
N GLU A 411 0.24 11.10 13.46
CA GLU A 411 1.35 11.41 12.53
C GLU A 411 0.98 11.10 11.07
N ILE A 412 0.27 9.99 10.83
CA ILE A 412 -0.22 9.60 9.50
C ILE A 412 -1.26 10.60 8.98
N LEU A 413 -2.24 11.00 9.79
CA LEU A 413 -3.23 12.01 9.40
C LEU A 413 -2.56 13.34 9.09
N HIS A 414 -1.58 13.76 9.89
CA HIS A 414 -0.84 14.98 9.65
C HIS A 414 -0.13 14.92 8.29
N HIS A 415 0.54 13.80 7.98
CA HIS A 415 1.17 13.58 6.68
C HIS A 415 0.16 13.70 5.53
N TYR A 416 -1.00 13.05 5.63
CA TYR A 416 -2.01 13.13 4.58
C TYR A 416 -2.68 14.51 4.47
N LEU A 417 -2.89 15.22 5.58
CA LEU A 417 -3.39 16.59 5.54
C LEU A 417 -2.39 17.51 4.85
N ARG A 418 -1.13 17.52 5.31
CA ARG A 418 -0.09 18.43 4.83
C ARG A 418 0.34 18.12 3.41
N ASP A 419 0.78 16.89 3.16
CA ASP A 419 1.50 16.54 1.93
C ASP A 419 0.56 16.07 0.80
N TYR A 420 -0.75 15.95 1.08
CA TYR A 420 -1.75 15.56 0.08
C TYR A 420 -2.88 16.56 -0.01
N ALA A 421 -3.70 16.72 1.04
CA ALA A 421 -4.89 17.54 0.95
C ALA A 421 -4.55 19.02 0.75
N LEU A 422 -3.64 19.57 1.56
CA LEU A 422 -3.18 20.96 1.45
C LEU A 422 -2.27 21.15 0.23
N ALA A 423 -1.24 20.31 0.07
CA ALA A 423 -0.29 20.43 -1.03
C ALA A 423 -0.88 20.23 -2.44
N ARG A 424 -2.04 19.56 -2.56
CA ARG A 424 -2.72 19.32 -3.85
C ARG A 424 -4.10 19.97 -3.94
N ALA A 425 -4.42 20.89 -3.03
CA ALA A 425 -5.61 21.71 -3.19
C ALA A 425 -5.48 22.53 -4.48
N GLU A 426 -6.43 22.38 -5.41
CA GLU A 426 -6.39 23.07 -6.72
C GLU A 426 -6.39 24.60 -6.56
N GLN A 427 -6.82 25.11 -5.40
CA GLN A 427 -6.67 26.50 -4.92
C GLN A 427 -6.61 26.50 -3.37
N PRO A 428 -5.44 26.60 -2.73
CA PRO A 428 -5.30 26.54 -1.27
C PRO A 428 -6.17 27.57 -0.53
N ASP A 429 -6.27 28.78 -1.08
CA ASP A 429 -7.03 29.91 -0.48
C ASP A 429 -8.56 29.78 -0.64
N ALA A 430 -9.02 28.87 -1.51
CA ALA A 430 -10.44 28.62 -1.79
C ALA A 430 -10.87 27.18 -1.47
N ALA A 431 -9.97 26.36 -0.91
CA ALA A 431 -10.29 25.00 -0.51
C ALA A 431 -11.23 25.04 0.70
N ASP A 432 -12.45 24.54 0.51
CA ASP A 432 -13.37 24.32 1.62
C ASP A 432 -12.69 23.39 2.65
N VAL A 433 -12.55 23.87 3.88
CA VAL A 433 -11.96 23.16 5.02
C VAL A 433 -12.62 21.79 5.21
N ASP A 434 -13.93 21.70 4.94
CA ASP A 434 -14.68 20.46 5.06
C ASP A 434 -14.32 19.46 3.95
N ASP A 435 -14.00 19.95 2.74
CA ASP A 435 -13.48 19.12 1.67
C ASP A 435 -12.02 18.68 1.91
N LEU A 436 -11.20 19.52 2.55
CA LEU A 436 -9.86 19.10 3.01
C LEU A 436 -9.97 17.97 4.03
N ALA A 437 -10.95 18.01 4.95
CA ALA A 437 -11.20 16.93 5.89
C ALA A 437 -11.59 15.64 5.18
N ARG A 438 -12.54 15.71 4.24
CA ARG A 438 -13.02 14.56 3.46
C ARG A 438 -11.91 13.95 2.60
N GLY A 439 -11.12 14.79 1.93
CA GLY A 439 -9.98 14.35 1.13
C GLY A 439 -8.91 13.67 2.00
N THR A 440 -8.55 14.28 3.13
CA THR A 440 -7.58 13.70 4.07
C THR A 440 -8.02 12.33 4.56
N TYR A 441 -9.28 12.18 4.98
CA TYR A 441 -9.79 10.90 5.43
C TYR A 441 -9.92 9.87 4.29
N ALA A 442 -10.32 10.29 3.09
CA ALA A 442 -10.38 9.39 1.94
C ALA A 442 -9.00 8.79 1.62
N VAL A 443 -7.93 9.59 1.74
CA VAL A 443 -6.54 9.10 1.65
C VAL A 443 -6.18 8.20 2.83
N TYR A 444 -6.52 8.57 4.06
CA TYR A 444 -6.29 7.72 5.25
C TYR A 444 -6.90 6.33 5.10
N ASN A 445 -8.12 6.26 4.57
CA ASN A 445 -8.89 5.04 4.43
C ASN A 445 -8.47 4.18 3.22
N GLY A 446 -8.22 4.80 2.07
CA GLY A 446 -8.01 4.10 0.80
C GLY A 446 -6.60 4.19 0.22
N GLY A 447 -5.79 5.13 0.69
CA GLY A 447 -4.47 5.46 0.14
C GLY A 447 -4.47 6.65 -0.82
N PRO A 448 -3.27 7.07 -1.28
CA PRO A 448 -3.07 8.29 -2.08
C PRO A 448 -4.04 8.57 -3.23
N GLY A 449 -4.41 7.53 -3.99
CA GLY A 449 -5.29 7.66 -5.17
C GLY A 449 -6.74 8.04 -4.86
N HIS A 450 -7.12 8.10 -3.58
CA HIS A 450 -8.49 8.34 -3.14
C HIS A 450 -8.81 9.79 -2.78
N LEU A 451 -7.84 10.71 -2.89
CA LEU A 451 -7.96 12.10 -2.41
C LEU A 451 -9.24 12.82 -2.86
N THR A 452 -9.65 12.64 -4.12
CA THR A 452 -10.81 13.36 -4.69
C THR A 452 -12.05 12.48 -4.82
N ARG A 453 -12.02 11.22 -4.31
CA ARG A 453 -13.07 10.23 -4.58
C ARG A 453 -14.45 10.67 -4.07
N PHE A 454 -14.49 11.45 -3.00
CA PHE A 454 -15.72 11.92 -2.38
C PHE A 454 -16.50 12.90 -3.27
N ARG A 455 -15.84 13.49 -4.27
CA ARG A 455 -16.45 14.37 -5.28
C ARG A 455 -16.91 13.61 -6.53
N GLN A 456 -16.54 12.34 -6.68
CA GLN A 456 -16.80 11.60 -7.91
C GLN A 456 -18.27 11.14 -7.99
N PRO A 457 -19.03 11.53 -9.03
CA PRO A 457 -20.45 11.21 -9.12
C PRO A 457 -20.71 9.70 -9.27
N LYS A 458 -19.76 8.97 -9.86
CA LYS A 458 -19.84 7.51 -10.11
C LYS A 458 -19.03 6.67 -9.11
N GLN A 459 -18.85 7.17 -7.89
CA GLN A 459 -18.15 6.42 -6.85
C GLN A 459 -18.95 5.19 -6.39
N ARG A 460 -18.25 4.09 -6.10
CA ARG A 460 -18.87 2.86 -5.56
C ARG A 460 -19.68 3.17 -4.30
N ALA A 461 -20.83 2.51 -4.15
CA ALA A 461 -21.80 2.81 -3.08
C ALA A 461 -21.22 2.60 -1.67
N ASP A 462 -20.39 1.58 -1.47
CA ASP A 462 -19.71 1.29 -0.21
C ASP A 462 -18.71 2.39 0.18
N LEU A 463 -17.89 2.86 -0.77
CA LEU A 463 -16.97 3.96 -0.54
C LEU A 463 -17.69 5.28 -0.27
N ARG A 464 -18.80 5.56 -0.98
CA ARG A 464 -19.65 6.72 -0.67
C ARG A 464 -20.23 6.66 0.73
N GLN A 465 -20.68 5.49 1.17
CA GLN A 465 -21.21 5.30 2.52
C GLN A 465 -20.15 5.53 3.58
N ILE A 466 -18.90 5.09 3.35
CA ILE A 466 -17.77 5.35 4.24
C ILE A 466 -17.52 6.86 4.34
N ASP A 467 -17.42 7.55 3.21
CA ASP A 467 -17.10 8.98 3.16
C ASP A 467 -18.21 9.83 3.80
N GLU A 468 -19.49 9.50 3.55
CA GLU A 468 -20.64 10.15 4.20
C GLU A 468 -20.65 9.89 5.70
N SER A 469 -20.40 8.64 6.12
CA SER A 469 -20.38 8.28 7.54
C SER A 469 -19.26 8.98 8.30
N PHE A 470 -18.10 9.16 7.66
CA PHE A 470 -17.02 9.97 8.22
C PHE A 470 -17.42 11.44 8.31
N PHE A 471 -17.98 12.00 7.23
CA PHE A 471 -18.32 13.41 7.17
C PHE A 471 -19.33 13.81 8.25
N GLN A 472 -20.35 12.99 8.49
CA GLN A 472 -21.31 13.20 9.59
C GLN A 472 -20.64 13.23 10.98
N LYS A 473 -19.65 12.35 11.23
CA LYS A 473 -18.89 12.34 12.49
C LYS A 473 -17.98 13.56 12.61
N TYR A 474 -17.34 13.94 11.51
CA TYR A 474 -16.52 15.14 11.45
C TYR A 474 -17.33 16.41 11.75
N LEU A 475 -18.52 16.56 11.17
CA LEU A 475 -19.43 17.67 11.47
C LEU A 475 -19.87 17.66 12.94
N ALA A 476 -20.21 16.49 13.50
CA ALA A 476 -20.53 16.39 14.92
C ALA A 476 -19.37 16.83 15.83
N VAL A 477 -18.13 16.44 15.50
CA VAL A 477 -16.93 16.87 16.23
C VAL A 477 -16.70 18.39 16.09
N LYS A 478 -16.86 18.94 14.88
CA LYS A 478 -16.75 20.38 14.60
C LYS A 478 -17.78 21.21 15.39
N GLU A 479 -18.94 20.63 15.69
CA GLU A 479 -19.99 21.23 16.52
C GLU A 479 -19.82 21.01 18.04
N GLY A 480 -18.73 20.38 18.50
CA GLY A 480 -18.51 20.07 19.92
C GLY A 480 -19.36 18.91 20.46
N LYS A 481 -19.88 18.06 19.56
CA LYS A 481 -20.70 16.87 19.89
C LYS A 481 -19.90 15.57 19.78
N GLU A 482 -18.57 15.63 19.92
CA GLU A 482 -17.69 14.47 19.78
C GLU A 482 -18.02 13.32 20.75
N LEU A 483 -18.60 13.61 21.92
CA LEU A 483 -19.00 12.60 22.91
C LEU A 483 -20.19 11.74 22.46
N GLU A 484 -20.88 12.11 21.36
CA GLU A 484 -21.88 11.24 20.74
C GLU A 484 -21.32 9.92 20.22
N VAL A 485 -19.99 9.77 20.14
CA VAL A 485 -19.30 8.49 19.95
C VAL A 485 -19.79 7.38 20.89
N GLY A 486 -20.29 7.73 22.08
CA GLY A 486 -20.92 6.78 23.00
C GLY A 486 -22.09 5.99 22.39
N LYS A 487 -22.79 6.54 21.38
CA LYS A 487 -23.85 5.85 20.62
C LYS A 487 -23.33 4.56 19.97
N CYS A 488 -22.06 4.52 19.56
CA CYS A 488 -21.42 3.34 18.99
C CYS A 488 -21.21 2.20 19.99
N LEU A 489 -21.19 2.52 21.29
CA LEU A 489 -20.90 1.58 22.39
C LEU A 489 -22.20 0.98 22.97
N GLY A 490 -23.33 1.70 22.84
CA GLY A 490 -24.66 1.25 23.32
C GLY A 490 -25.32 0.11 22.52
N GLY A 491 -24.78 -0.27 21.36
CA GLY A 491 -25.34 -1.34 20.50
C GLY A 491 -24.76 -2.75 20.70
N ALA A 492 -23.70 -2.90 21.51
CA ALA A 492 -22.88 -4.12 21.53
C ALA A 492 -23.46 -5.30 22.34
N ASP A 493 -24.42 -5.08 23.26
CA ASP A 493 -24.91 -6.15 24.16
C ASP A 493 -26.10 -6.97 23.64
N ARG A 494 -26.74 -6.62 22.53
CA ARG A 494 -27.89 -7.40 22.03
C ARG A 494 -27.51 -8.77 21.43
N ARG A 495 -26.24 -9.18 21.49
CA ARG A 495 -25.74 -10.46 20.93
C ARG A 495 -24.79 -11.24 21.86
N GLY A 496 -24.81 -10.96 23.16
CA GLY A 496 -23.98 -11.67 24.16
C GLY A 496 -24.77 -12.47 25.21
N GLY A 497 -26.10 -12.33 25.24
CA GLY A 497 -26.95 -13.06 26.18
C GLY A 497 -27.81 -14.09 25.46
N LYS A 498 -27.26 -15.28 25.26
CA LYS A 498 -27.93 -16.59 25.35
C LYS A 498 -26.90 -17.69 25.30
#